data_AF-A0A920FH70-F1
#
_entry.id   AF-A0A920FH70-F1
#
_cell.length_a   1.000
_cell.length_b   1.000
_cell.length_c   1.000
_cell.angle_alpha   90.00
_cell.angle_beta   90.00
_cell.angle_gamma   90.00
#
_symmetry.space_group_name_H-M   'P 1'
#
loop_
_entity.id
_entity.type
_entity.pdbx_description
1 polymer ?
#
loop_
_entity_poly.entity_id
_entity_poly.type
_entity_poly.pdbx_seq_one_letter_code
_entity_poly.pdbx_strand_id
1 'polypeptide(L)'
;MIFKLYISWNVDPALYEGIISLRYYSIFFAISFLLGFYIVKKMYINESAPIQWMDKKLVYAVLGTIIGARLGHVFFMSGIIMLKI
;
A
#
# COMPACT_ATOMS: atom_id res chain seq x y z
N MET A 1 28.10 25.42 20.75
CA MET A 1 27.27 24.27 20.34
C MET A 1 25.82 24.63 20.59
N ILE A 2 25.06 24.96 19.54
CA ILE A 2 23.67 25.43 19.64
C ILE A 2 22.75 24.23 19.35
N PHE A 3 21.86 23.89 20.28
CA PHE A 3 20.82 22.89 20.07
C PHE A 3 19.70 23.50 19.21
N LYS A 4 19.35 22.86 18.09
CA LYS A 4 18.18 23.23 17.29
C LYS A 4 16.90 22.81 18.05
N LEU A 5 16.04 23.77 18.39
CA LEU A 5 14.77 23.55 19.10
C LEU A 5 13.59 23.34 18.12
N TYR A 6 13.81 22.62 17.02
CA TYR A 6 12.74 22.17 16.13
C TYR A 6 13.20 20.95 15.32
N ILE A 7 12.25 20.07 15.03
CA ILE A 7 12.47 18.89 14.18
C ILE A 7 12.26 19.33 12.74
N SER A 8 13.32 19.28 11.91
CA SER A 8 13.20 19.51 10.47
C SER A 8 12.63 18.24 9.82
N TRP A 9 11.34 18.26 9.49
CA TRP A 9 10.63 17.19 8.79
C TRP A 9 10.93 17.14 7.27
N ASN A 10 12.14 17.51 6.86
CA ASN A 10 12.57 17.46 5.46
C ASN A 10 13.30 16.14 5.21
N VAL A 11 12.54 15.05 5.26
CA VAL A 11 13.04 13.71 4.88
C VAL A 11 12.83 13.59 3.38
N ASP A 12 13.92 13.34 2.64
CA ASP A 12 13.84 13.09 1.21
C ASP A 12 12.94 11.86 0.97
N PRO A 13 11.82 12.01 0.24
CA PRO A 13 10.89 10.90 0.01
C PRO A 13 11.41 9.90 -1.04
N ALA A 14 12.47 10.23 -1.78
CA ALA A 14 13.04 9.41 -2.84
C ALA A 14 14.23 8.59 -2.33
N LEU A 15 14.18 7.29 -2.59
CA LEU A 15 15.32 6.39 -2.41
C LEU A 15 16.26 6.40 -3.61
N TYR A 16 15.69 6.62 -4.79
CA TYR A 16 16.39 6.71 -6.05
C TYR A 16 15.62 7.61 -7.00
N GLU A 17 16.28 8.66 -7.49
CA GLU A 17 15.76 9.54 -8.53
C GLU A 17 16.46 9.24 -9.85
N GLY A 18 15.76 8.50 -10.71
CA GLY A 18 16.13 8.23 -12.10
C GLY A 18 14.90 8.32 -13.01
N ILE A 19 14.82 7.51 -14.07
CA ILE A 19 13.65 7.47 -14.98
C ILE A 19 12.35 7.10 -14.23
N ILE A 20 12.47 6.36 -13.12
CA ILE A 20 11.38 6.02 -12.21
C ILE A 20 11.77 6.51 -10.82
N SER A 21 10.94 7.38 -10.22
CA SER A 21 11.15 7.83 -8.84
C SER A 21 10.69 6.73 -7.88
N LEU A 22 11.65 5.98 -7.31
CA LEU A 22 11.33 4.98 -6.30
C LEU A 22 11.23 5.69 -4.95
N ARG A 23 10.01 5.76 -4.42
CA ARG A 23 9.73 6.44 -3.15
C ARG A 23 9.55 5.43 -2.02
N TYR A 24 9.86 5.84 -0.79
CA TYR A 24 9.73 4.97 0.39
C TYR A 24 8.34 4.34 0.52
N TYR A 25 7.28 5.11 0.26
CA TYR A 25 5.90 4.59 0.35
C TYR A 25 5.64 3.41 -0.61
N SER A 26 6.31 3.36 -1.76
CA SER A 26 6.13 2.30 -2.75
C SER A 26 6.70 0.98 -2.25
N ILE A 27 7.81 1.04 -1.51
CA ILE A 27 8.42 -0.13 -0.86
C ILE A 27 7.55 -0.63 0.29
N PHE A 28 7.08 0.27 1.16
CA PHE A 28 6.17 -0.13 2.24
C PHE A 28 4.88 -0.76 1.70
N PHE A 29 4.37 -0.24 0.60
CA PHE A 29 3.22 -0.82 -0.09
C PHE A 29 3.50 -2.23 -0.59
N ALA A 30 4.62 -2.46 -1.27
CA ALA A 30 5.01 -3.81 -1.71
C ALA A 30 5.22 -4.78 -0.53
N ILE A 31 5.84 -4.32 0.56
CA ILE A 31 6.04 -5.10 1.79
C ILE A 31 4.70 -5.52 2.41
N SER A 32 3.68 -4.65 2.36
CA SER A 32 2.35 -4.97 2.88
C SER A 32 1.73 -6.19 2.20
N PHE A 33 1.82 -6.30 0.87
CA PHE A 33 1.34 -7.48 0.14
C PHE A 33 2.14 -8.73 0.49
N LEU A 34 3.45 -8.60 0.67
CA LEU A 34 4.32 -9.73 1.01
C LEU A 34 4.01 -10.27 2.41
N LEU A 35 3.81 -9.39 3.38
CA LEU A 35 3.39 -9.75 4.74
C LEU A 35 1.98 -10.37 4.74
N GLY A 36 1.04 -9.77 4.02
CA GLY A 36 -0.32 -10.30 3.89
C GLY A 36 -0.33 -11.72 3.31
N PHE A 37 0.47 -11.96 2.26
CA PHE A 37 0.64 -13.29 1.68
C PHE A 37 1.20 -14.28 2.68
N TYR A 38 2.23 -13.89 3.45
CA TYR A 38 2.84 -14.77 4.44
C TYR A 38 1.86 -15.18 5.55
N ILE A 39 1.04 -14.25 6.04
CA ILE A 39 0.03 -14.51 7.06
C ILE A 39 -1.03 -15.50 6.54
N VAL A 40 -1.58 -15.22 5.35
CA VAL A 40 -2.61 -16.07 4.75
C VAL A 40 -2.05 -17.46 4.42
N LYS A 41 -0.81 -17.54 3.93
CA LYS A 41 -0.13 -18.81 3.69
C LYS A 41 -0.01 -19.64 4.96
N LYS A 42 0.38 -19.01 6.07
CA LYS A 42 0.49 -19.68 7.37
C LYS A 42 -0.88 -20.23 7.85
N MET A 43 -1.95 -19.46 7.67
CA MET A 43 -3.32 -19.90 8.01
C MET A 43 -3.73 -21.12 7.16
N TYR A 44 -3.52 -21.07 5.84
CA TYR A 44 -3.87 -22.17 4.93
C TYR A 44 -3.11 -23.47 5.22
N ILE A 45 -1.82 -23.37 5.57
CA ILE A 45 -1.01 -24.54 5.97
C ILE A 45 -1.57 -25.16 7.26
N ASN A 46 -1.96 -24.32 8.23
CA ASN A 46 -2.52 -24.78 9.50
C ASN A 46 -3.90 -25.46 9.33
N GLU A 47 -4.70 -25.00 8.38
CA GLU A 47 -6.03 -25.54 8.08
C GLU A 47 -6.01 -26.70 7.06
N SER A 48 -4.83 -27.14 6.59
CA SER A 48 -4.68 -28.16 5.52
C SER A 48 -5.47 -27.84 4.25
N ALA A 49 -5.68 -26.54 3.98
CA ALA A 49 -6.47 -26.08 2.84
C ALA A 49 -5.61 -25.95 1.57
N PRO A 50 -6.19 -26.10 0.36
CA PRO A 50 -5.43 -26.03 -0.88
C PRO A 50 -4.88 -24.61 -1.12
N ILE A 51 -3.55 -24.52 -1.25
CA ILE A 51 -2.81 -23.27 -1.55
C ILE A 51 -3.30 -22.60 -2.85
N GLN A 52 -3.84 -23.37 -3.79
CA GLN A 52 -4.35 -22.85 -5.07
C GLN A 52 -5.46 -21.80 -4.91
N TRP A 53 -6.21 -21.84 -3.80
CA TRP A 53 -7.25 -20.84 -3.51
C TRP A 53 -6.68 -19.54 -2.97
N MET A 54 -5.49 -19.59 -2.35
CA MET A 54 -4.78 -18.41 -1.87
C MET A 54 -4.32 -17.54 -3.05
N ASP A 55 -3.80 -18.14 -4.12
CA ASP A 55 -3.33 -17.39 -5.29
C ASP A 55 -4.46 -16.59 -5.93
N LYS A 56 -5.64 -17.20 -6.05
CA LYS A 56 -6.84 -16.51 -6.57
C LYS A 56 -7.24 -15.33 -5.66
N LYS A 57 -7.16 -15.48 -4.34
CA LYS A 57 -7.45 -14.39 -3.38
C LYS A 57 -6.43 -13.25 -3.46
N LEU A 58 -5.16 -13.55 -3.67
CA LEU A 58 -4.12 -12.54 -3.84
C LEU A 58 -4.38 -11.70 -5.10
N VAL A 59 -4.75 -12.35 -6.21
CA VAL A 59 -5.13 -11.64 -7.45
C VAL A 59 -6.34 -10.74 -7.22
N TYR A 60 -7.37 -11.20 -6.51
CA TYR A 60 -8.51 -10.36 -6.14
C TYR A 60 -8.12 -9.17 -5.26
N ALA A 61 -7.20 -9.35 -4.31
CA ALA A 61 -6.72 -8.25 -3.46
C ALA A 61 -5.95 -7.19 -4.26
N VAL A 62 -5.09 -7.60 -5.19
CA VAL A 62 -4.34 -6.70 -6.08
C VAL A 62 -5.30 -5.94 -7.00
N LEU A 63 -6.22 -6.65 -7.67
CA LEU A 63 -7.24 -6.03 -8.51
C LEU A 63 -8.12 -5.06 -7.71
N GLY A 64 -8.54 -5.47 -6.50
CA GLY A 64 -9.30 -4.63 -5.59
C GLY A 64 -8.56 -3.35 -5.21
N THR A 65 -7.24 -3.41 -5.05
CA THR A 65 -6.43 -2.24 -4.70
C THR A 65 -6.26 -1.29 -5.90
N ILE A 66 -6.06 -1.83 -7.11
CA ILE A 66 -5.97 -1.02 -8.35
C ILE A 66 -7.32 -0.34 -8.63
N ILE A 67 -8.41 -1.11 -8.57
CA ILE A 67 -9.78 -0.60 -8.79
C ILE A 67 -10.13 0.39 -7.68
N GLY A 68 -9.83 0.07 -6.41
CA GLY A 68 -10.07 0.93 -5.26
C GLY A 68 -9.29 2.25 -5.34
N ALA A 69 -8.04 2.25 -5.79
CA ALA A 69 -7.27 3.47 -6.03
C ALA A 69 -7.92 4.35 -7.12
N ARG A 70 -8.44 3.72 -8.18
CA ARG A 70 -9.11 4.44 -9.26
C ARG A 70 -10.47 5.00 -8.83
N LEU A 71 -11.27 4.19 -8.14
CA LEU A 71 -12.54 4.62 -7.57
C LEU A 71 -12.33 5.71 -6.53
N GLY A 72 -11.32 5.60 -5.65
CA GLY A 72 -10.96 6.64 -4.70
C GLY A 72 -10.67 7.96 -5.39
N HIS A 73 -9.86 7.98 -6.44
CA HIS A 73 -9.63 9.20 -7.22
C HIS A 73 -10.93 9.80 -7.78
N VAL A 74 -11.86 8.96 -8.26
CA VAL A 74 -13.15 9.44 -8.80
C VAL A 74 -14.08 9.93 -7.68
N PHE A 75 -14.27 9.18 -6.60
CA PHE A 75 -15.16 9.57 -5.50
C PHE A 75 -14.63 10.76 -4.68
N PHE A 76 -13.32 10.88 -4.51
CA PHE A 76 -12.71 11.96 -3.73
C PHE A 76 -12.39 13.21 -4.56
N MET A 77 -12.02 13.10 -5.84
CA MET A 77 -11.73 14.28 -6.67
C MET A 77 -12.90 14.72 -7.57
N SER A 78 -13.76 13.79 -8.02
CA SER A 78 -14.92 14.10 -8.86
C SER A 78 -16.19 14.24 -8.01
N GLY A 79 -16.15 15.17 -7.05
CA GLY A 79 -17.30 15.96 -6.58
C GLY A 79 -18.63 15.29 -6.27
N ILE A 80 -18.75 14.48 -5.21
CA ILE A 80 -20.08 14.26 -4.59
C ILE A 80 -20.13 14.13 -3.05
N ILE A 81 -19.01 14.06 -2.30
CA ILE A 81 -19.02 13.92 -0.82
C ILE A 81 -18.13 14.96 -0.09
N MET A 82 -18.02 16.19 -0.60
CA MET A 82 -17.41 17.28 0.20
C MET A 82 -18.11 18.63 0.03
N LEU A 83 -19.44 18.61 -0.04
CA LEU A 83 -20.28 19.81 0.16
C LEU A 83 -21.28 19.65 1.31
N LYS A 84 -21.07 18.69 2.22
CA LYS A 84 -21.83 18.62 3.47
C LYS A 84 -21.10 17.83 4.55
N ILE A 85 -20.22 18.52 5.28
CA ILE A 85 -20.06 18.58 6.74
C ILE A 85 -18.84 19.44 7.05
#